data_AF-A0A0W7YQU1-F1
#
_entry.id   AF-A0A0W7YQU1-F1
#
_cell.length_a   1.000
_cell.length_b   1.000
_cell.length_c   1.000
_cell.angle_alpha   90.00
_cell.angle_beta   90.00
_cell.angle_gamma   90.00
#
_symmetry.space_group_name_H-M   'P 1'
#
loop_
_entity.id
_entity.type
_entity.pdbx_description
1 polymer ?
#
loop_
_entity_poly.entity_id
_entity_poly.type
_entity_poly.pdbx_seq_one_letter_code
_entity_poly.pdbx_strand_id
1 'polypeptide(L)'
;MSKFNLSQLMSKESQKQSVAFKVDHIPIEKLFPSEMNKYVVKDVTELKASIELHGLQQNLVVREVDGGYEIISGHRRFKAMQELYEEGNEEFKRIPCKIQKSVDDIQAELQLIMANSTARELTDYEKTYQAARLKELLTELKKSGVPFSGRKRDIIAQLMNVSPTQIARMDSINNKLIPELKEEFSNEKINFTTAYETSRLPEEQQQEAVKEFKEGKPLTPAIAKEMQQEVVELEQKEKPMTHELDSYSQQFEAIKAGLKTYMYGFNNQSFRVGDKLKINEFDFDNQVYTGSFVEVRVTYLQEGGDDGIPEDYVIMSIKKIR
;
A
#
# COMPACT_ATOMS: atom_id res chain seq x y z
N MET A 1 3.53 27.11 -0.45
CA MET A 1 2.44 26.10 -0.41
C MET A 1 1.71 26.25 0.91
N SER A 2 0.38 26.40 0.89
CA SER A 2 -0.43 26.48 2.11
C SER A 2 -0.21 25.22 2.95
N LYS A 3 0.28 25.36 4.19
CA LYS A 3 0.43 24.23 5.12
C LYS A 3 -0.97 23.75 5.48
N PHE A 4 -1.21 22.44 5.36
CA PHE A 4 -2.45 21.83 5.84
C PHE A 4 -2.63 22.19 7.32
N ASN A 5 -3.80 22.71 7.66
CA ASN A 5 -4.09 23.13 9.01
C ASN A 5 -5.16 22.21 9.59
N LEU A 6 -4.77 21.38 10.57
CA LEU A 6 -5.66 20.47 11.28
C LEU A 6 -6.90 21.18 11.83
N SER A 7 -6.79 22.44 12.24
CA SER A 7 -7.95 23.21 12.74
C SER A 7 -9.04 23.44 11.68
N GLN A 8 -8.72 23.41 10.39
CA GLN A 8 -9.71 23.45 9.29
C GLN A 8 -10.51 22.15 9.18
N LEU A 9 -9.94 21.03 9.63
CA LEU A 9 -10.59 19.72 9.65
C LEU A 9 -11.50 19.56 10.88
N MET A 10 -11.08 20.17 12.00
CA MET A 10 -11.71 20.05 13.31
C MET A 10 -12.78 21.10 13.60
N SER A 11 -13.03 22.04 12.69
CA SER A 11 -14.02 23.11 12.91
C SER A 11 -14.84 23.41 11.65
N LYS A 12 -16.17 23.28 11.74
CA LYS A 12 -17.09 23.91 10.78
C LYS A 12 -17.22 25.42 11.03
N GLU A 13 -16.86 25.86 12.23
CA GLU A 13 -16.82 27.26 12.63
C GLU A 13 -15.50 27.55 13.32
N SER A 14 -14.70 28.45 12.77
CA SER A 14 -13.56 29.04 13.46
C SER A 14 -14.05 29.97 14.58
N GLN A 15 -14.76 29.42 15.56
CA GLN A 15 -15.05 30.10 16.80
C GLN A 15 -13.92 29.75 17.75
N LYS A 16 -13.22 30.77 18.26
CA LYS A 16 -12.33 30.63 19.42
C LYS A 16 -13.11 29.87 20.50
N GLN A 17 -12.83 28.59 20.69
CA GLN A 17 -13.28 27.90 21.88
C GLN A 17 -12.76 28.69 23.07
N SER A 18 -13.64 29.00 24.04
CA SER A 18 -13.22 29.59 25.29
C SER A 18 -12.09 28.75 25.89
N VAL A 19 -11.06 29.42 26.42
CA VAL A 19 -9.93 28.74 27.08
C VAL A 19 -10.43 27.80 28.20
N ALA A 20 -11.58 28.12 28.79
CA ALA A 20 -12.30 27.24 29.70
C ALA A 20 -13.18 26.25 28.93
N PHE A 21 -12.93 24.95 29.10
CA PHE A 21 -13.84 23.87 28.72
C PHE A 21 -14.70 23.48 29.93
N LYS A 22 -15.99 23.22 29.69
CA LYS A 22 -16.89 22.73 30.74
C LYS A 22 -16.61 21.26 31.03
N VAL A 23 -16.44 20.94 32.30
CA VAL A 23 -16.34 19.56 32.80
C VAL A 23 -17.65 19.23 33.50
N ASP A 24 -18.30 18.16 33.08
CA ASP A 24 -19.52 17.66 33.69
C ASP A 24 -19.26 16.25 34.25
N HIS A 25 -19.85 15.93 35.40
CA HIS A 25 -19.70 14.61 36.03
C HIS A 25 -20.83 13.70 35.55
N ILE A 26 -20.50 12.69 34.75
CA ILE A 26 -21.46 11.82 34.05
C ILE A 26 -21.53 10.48 34.78
N PRO A 27 -22.73 9.90 35.02
CA PRO A 27 -22.84 8.55 35.56
C PRO A 27 -22.09 7.55 34.68
N ILE A 28 -21.31 6.66 35.29
CA ILE A 28 -20.49 5.69 34.55
C ILE A 28 -21.32 4.80 33.61
N GLU A 29 -22.54 4.46 34.02
CA GLU A 29 -23.51 3.68 33.25
C GLU A 29 -24.02 4.38 31.97
N LYS A 30 -23.82 5.71 31.86
CA LYS A 30 -24.19 6.49 30.67
C LYS A 30 -23.01 6.72 29.73
N LEU A 31 -21.83 6.17 30.03
CA LEU A 31 -20.63 6.27 29.22
C LEU A 31 -20.45 4.99 28.41
N PHE A 32 -20.37 5.14 27.10
CA PHE A 32 -20.23 4.04 26.16
C PHE A 32 -18.90 4.15 25.41
N PRO A 33 -18.11 3.06 25.31
CA PRO A 33 -16.95 3.05 24.43
C PRO A 33 -17.41 3.17 22.97
N SER A 34 -16.65 3.91 22.15
CA SER A 34 -16.93 3.99 20.72
C SER A 34 -16.77 2.63 20.05
N GLU A 35 -17.79 2.21 19.27
CA GLU A 35 -17.73 1.00 18.44
C GLU A 35 -16.62 1.07 17.37
N MET A 36 -16.19 2.29 17.03
CA MET A 36 -15.13 2.54 16.08
C MET A 36 -13.73 2.33 16.67
N ASN A 37 -13.61 2.11 17.99
CA ASN A 37 -12.33 1.87 18.64
C ASN A 37 -11.84 0.43 18.37
N LYS A 38 -11.10 0.25 17.27
CA LYS A 38 -10.50 -1.05 16.91
C LYS A 38 -9.19 -1.36 17.65
N TYR A 39 -8.72 -0.46 18.50
CA TYR A 39 -7.48 -0.68 19.25
C TYR A 39 -7.74 -1.58 20.45
N VAL A 40 -6.95 -2.64 20.60
CA VAL A 40 -7.00 -3.51 21.77
C VAL A 40 -6.67 -2.69 23.01
N VAL A 41 -7.64 -2.58 23.92
CA VAL A 41 -7.42 -2.00 25.24
C VAL A 41 -6.62 -3.03 26.04
N LYS A 42 -5.28 -2.90 25.99
CA LYS A 42 -4.32 -3.69 26.79
C LYS A 42 -4.66 -3.63 28.28
N ASP A 43 -4.01 -4.49 29.06
CA ASP A 43 -4.07 -4.50 30.51
C ASP A 43 -4.00 -3.07 31.10
N VAL A 44 -4.96 -2.77 31.98
CA VAL A 44 -5.11 -1.48 32.66
C VAL A 44 -4.71 -1.56 34.13
N THR A 45 -4.18 -2.69 34.61
CA THR A 45 -3.84 -2.92 36.02
C THR A 45 -3.00 -1.80 36.64
N GLU A 46 -1.89 -1.41 36.00
CA GLU A 46 -1.04 -0.31 36.49
C GLU A 46 -1.75 1.05 36.48
N LEU A 47 -2.54 1.31 35.44
CA LEU A 47 -3.30 2.55 35.31
C LEU A 47 -4.43 2.61 36.36
N LYS A 48 -5.05 1.47 36.66
CA LYS A 48 -6.07 1.29 37.69
C LYS A 48 -5.50 1.65 39.06
N ALA A 49 -4.38 1.02 39.44
CA ALA A 49 -3.68 1.32 40.69
C ALA A 49 -3.25 2.80 40.78
N SER A 50 -2.80 3.39 39.66
CA SER A 50 -2.45 4.81 39.61
C SER A 50 -3.66 5.73 39.84
N ILE A 51 -4.79 5.44 39.19
CA ILE A 51 -6.04 6.21 39.34
C ILE A 51 -6.61 6.05 40.75
N GLU A 52 -6.54 4.87 41.34
CA GLU A 52 -6.97 4.63 42.72
C GLU A 52 -6.12 5.43 43.72
N LEU A 53 -4.79 5.49 43.52
CA LEU A 53 -3.88 6.16 44.44
C LEU A 53 -3.82 7.69 44.27
N HIS A 54 -3.91 8.20 43.03
CA HIS A 54 -3.67 9.61 42.71
C HIS A 54 -4.88 10.31 42.09
N GLY A 55 -5.97 9.60 41.83
CA GLY A 55 -7.13 10.11 41.11
C GLY A 55 -6.88 10.32 39.62
N LEU A 56 -7.95 10.68 38.91
CA LEU A 56 -7.93 10.91 37.46
C LEU A 56 -7.21 12.23 37.11
N GLN A 57 -6.03 12.13 36.50
CA GLN A 57 -5.22 13.30 36.12
C GLN A 57 -5.70 14.00 34.84
N GLN A 58 -6.35 13.26 33.94
CA GLN A 58 -6.86 13.78 32.68
C GLN A 58 -8.30 13.30 32.49
N ASN A 59 -9.22 14.24 32.24
CA ASN A 59 -10.63 13.94 32.03
C ASN A 59 -10.86 13.13 30.74
N LEU A 60 -11.95 12.36 30.71
CA LEU A 60 -12.44 11.75 29.48
C LEU A 60 -12.96 12.83 28.52
N VAL A 61 -12.88 12.57 27.22
CA VAL A 61 -13.53 13.41 26.20
C VAL A 61 -14.66 12.62 25.59
N VAL A 62 -15.86 13.17 25.62
CA VAL A 62 -17.09 12.49 25.20
C VAL A 62 -17.93 13.38 24.28
N ARG A 63 -18.78 12.76 23.47
CA ARG A 63 -19.89 13.44 22.78
C ARG A 63 -21.22 12.86 23.21
N GLU A 64 -22.25 13.69 23.14
CA GLU A 64 -23.62 13.28 23.42
C GLU A 64 -24.16 12.43 22.25
N VAL A 65 -24.76 11.29 22.58
CA VAL A 65 -25.41 10.37 21.64
C VAL A 65 -26.77 9.95 22.21
N ASP A 66 -27.62 9.33 21.39
CA ASP A 66 -28.93 8.93 21.87
C ASP A 66 -28.79 7.91 23.03
N GLY A 67 -29.40 8.21 24.17
CA GLY A 67 -29.30 7.39 25.38
C GLY A 67 -28.08 7.61 26.29
N GLY A 68 -27.09 8.44 25.93
CA GLY A 68 -25.95 8.73 26.81
C GLY A 68 -24.79 9.46 26.13
N TYR A 69 -23.56 9.00 26.40
CA TYR A 69 -22.34 9.65 25.97
C TYR A 69 -21.34 8.65 25.39
N GLU A 70 -20.87 8.91 24.18
CA GLU A 70 -19.83 8.10 23.54
C GLU A 70 -18.43 8.68 23.86
N ILE A 71 -17.51 7.80 24.24
CA ILE A 71 -16.12 8.15 24.56
C ILE A 71 -15.32 8.34 23.27
N ILE A 72 -14.83 9.56 23.07
CA ILE A 72 -13.90 9.94 22.00
C ILE A 72 -12.46 9.67 22.42
N SER A 73 -12.12 10.00 23.67
CA SER A 73 -10.76 9.82 24.21
C SER A 73 -10.78 9.42 25.68
N GLY A 74 -9.88 8.51 26.02
CA GLY A 74 -9.70 8.02 27.38
C GLY A 74 -10.23 6.60 27.63
N HIS A 75 -10.41 5.77 26.61
CA HIS A 75 -10.93 4.39 26.75
C HIS A 75 -10.19 3.55 27.80
N ARG A 76 -8.85 3.64 27.89
CA ARG A 76 -8.07 2.95 28.95
C ARG A 76 -8.40 3.46 30.36
N ARG A 77 -8.58 4.78 30.51
CA ARG A 77 -8.95 5.42 31.78
C ARG A 77 -10.37 5.04 32.18
N PHE A 78 -11.30 5.04 31.22
CA PHE A 78 -12.66 4.56 31.42
C PHE A 78 -12.70 3.11 31.89
N LYS A 79 -11.99 2.20 31.19
CA LYS A 79 -11.91 0.78 31.59
C LYS A 79 -11.36 0.61 33.02
N ALA A 80 -10.29 1.32 33.36
CA ALA A 80 -9.74 1.30 34.71
C ALA A 80 -10.74 1.78 35.79
N MET A 81 -11.44 2.90 35.53
CA MET A 81 -12.47 3.42 36.44
C MET A 81 -13.70 2.51 36.52
N GLN A 82 -14.03 1.83 35.42
CA GLN A 82 -15.10 0.84 35.37
C GLN A 82 -14.78 -0.37 36.24
N GLU A 83 -13.57 -0.94 36.11
CA GLU A 83 -13.13 -2.05 36.97
C GLU A 83 -13.15 -1.64 38.46
N LEU A 84 -12.70 -0.42 38.80
CA LEU A 84 -12.76 0.08 40.19
C LEU A 84 -14.20 0.24 40.71
N TYR A 85 -15.12 0.71 39.87
CA TYR A 85 -16.54 0.83 40.23
C TYR A 85 -17.18 -0.55 40.45
N GLU A 86 -16.90 -1.51 39.56
CA GLU A 86 -17.38 -2.90 39.67
C GLU A 86 -16.83 -3.61 40.92
N GLU A 87 -15.63 -3.23 41.38
CA GLU A 87 -15.01 -3.67 42.64
C GLU A 87 -15.64 -3.01 43.89
N GLY A 88 -16.61 -2.10 43.71
CA GLY A 88 -17.37 -1.46 44.78
C GLY A 88 -16.90 -0.06 45.17
N ASN A 89 -15.98 0.53 44.42
CA ASN A 89 -15.54 1.90 44.68
C ASN A 89 -16.54 2.92 44.10
N GLU A 90 -17.45 3.40 44.95
CA GLU A 90 -18.50 4.37 44.60
C GLU A 90 -17.97 5.76 44.19
N GLU A 91 -16.69 6.09 44.42
CA GLU A 91 -16.10 7.35 43.94
C GLU A 91 -16.13 7.45 42.40
N PHE A 92 -16.10 6.30 41.72
CA PHE A 92 -16.14 6.22 40.26
C PHE A 92 -17.57 6.14 39.69
N LYS A 93 -18.61 6.25 40.53
CA LYS A 93 -20.01 6.31 40.09
C LYS A 93 -20.27 7.44 39.10
N ARG A 94 -19.57 8.57 39.25
CA ARG A 94 -19.66 9.72 38.35
C ARG A 94 -18.28 10.18 37.90
N ILE A 95 -18.04 10.16 36.60
CA ILE A 95 -16.72 10.44 36.02
C ILE A 95 -16.69 11.87 35.45
N PRO A 96 -15.66 12.69 35.77
CA PRO A 96 -15.49 14.00 35.17
C PRO A 96 -15.13 13.89 33.69
N CYS A 97 -15.98 14.47 32.83
CA CYS A 97 -15.88 14.39 31.38
C CYS A 97 -15.90 15.79 30.76
N LYS A 98 -15.06 16.00 29.74
CA LYS A 98 -15.17 17.13 28.81
C LYS A 98 -16.16 16.76 27.71
N ILE A 99 -17.30 17.44 27.69
CA ILE A 99 -18.31 17.25 26.65
C ILE A 99 -17.94 18.10 25.43
N GLN A 100 -17.73 17.47 24.28
CA GLN A 100 -17.62 18.16 23.01
C GLN A 100 -18.97 18.19 22.30
N LYS A 101 -19.43 19.40 21.98
CA LYS A 101 -20.66 19.63 21.20
C LYS A 101 -20.33 19.66 19.71
N SER A 102 -21.31 19.28 18.88
CA SER A 102 -21.25 19.42 17.42
C SER A 102 -20.11 18.63 16.75
N VAL A 103 -19.80 17.44 17.27
CA VAL A 103 -18.81 16.52 16.70
C VAL A 103 -19.53 15.42 15.92
N ASP A 104 -19.37 15.43 14.59
CA ASP A 104 -19.86 14.34 13.74
C ASP A 104 -19.00 13.07 13.85
N ASP A 105 -19.47 11.96 13.29
CA ASP A 105 -18.81 10.65 13.41
C ASP A 105 -17.38 10.66 12.84
N ILE A 106 -17.18 11.35 11.71
CA ILE A 106 -15.89 11.49 11.05
C ILE A 106 -14.91 12.24 11.95
N GLN A 107 -15.37 13.34 12.55
CA GLN A 107 -14.57 14.15 13.49
C GLN A 107 -14.27 13.38 14.78
N ALA A 108 -15.23 12.65 15.33
CA ALA A 108 -15.04 11.84 16.53
C ALA A 108 -13.97 10.76 16.29
N GLU A 109 -14.06 10.04 15.18
CA GLU A 109 -13.10 9.00 14.86
C GLU A 109 -11.70 9.55 14.58
N LEU A 110 -11.60 10.69 13.88
CA LEU A 110 -10.33 11.37 13.67
C LEU A 110 -9.66 11.75 15.00
N GLN A 111 -10.43 12.27 15.96
CA GLN A 111 -9.90 12.58 17.30
C GLN A 111 -9.44 11.33 18.04
N LEU A 112 -10.19 10.24 17.93
CA LEU A 112 -9.83 8.96 18.54
C LEU A 112 -8.50 8.45 17.97
N ILE A 113 -8.33 8.50 16.66
CA ILE A 113 -7.10 8.10 15.96
C ILE A 113 -5.91 8.96 16.43
N MET A 114 -6.10 10.28 16.49
CA MET A 114 -5.05 11.20 16.93
C MET A 114 -4.67 11.00 18.39
N ALA A 115 -5.65 10.82 19.29
CA ALA A 115 -5.40 10.59 20.71
C ALA A 115 -4.58 9.33 20.96
N ASN A 116 -4.82 8.25 20.20
CA ASN A 116 -4.04 7.02 20.30
C ASN A 116 -2.59 7.20 19.88
N SER A 117 -2.32 7.94 18.78
CA SER A 117 -0.96 8.17 18.30
C SER A 117 -0.07 8.94 19.28
N THR A 118 -0.66 9.77 20.15
CA THR A 118 0.07 10.52 21.19
C THR A 118 0.25 9.74 22.50
N ALA A 119 -0.54 8.70 22.74
CA ALA A 119 -0.61 8.03 24.05
C ALA A 119 0.39 6.87 24.20
N ARG A 120 0.76 6.21 23.10
CA ARG A 120 1.75 5.12 23.07
C ARG A 120 2.37 4.98 21.68
N GLU A 121 3.47 4.25 21.61
CA GLU A 121 3.98 3.80 20.33
C GLU A 121 3.04 2.76 19.72
N LEU A 122 2.66 3.03 18.47
CA LEU A 122 1.88 2.11 17.64
C LEU A 122 2.82 1.17 16.90
N THR A 123 2.41 -0.09 16.74
CA THR A 123 3.15 -1.05 15.91
C THR A 123 3.13 -0.61 14.45
N ASP A 124 4.06 -1.12 13.64
CA ASP A 124 4.09 -0.79 12.21
C ASP A 124 2.82 -1.23 11.48
N TYR A 125 2.21 -2.34 11.91
CA TYR A 125 0.91 -2.79 11.43
C TYR A 125 -0.20 -1.80 11.79
N GLU A 126 -0.26 -1.37 13.06
CA GLU A 126 -1.27 -0.39 13.51
C GLU A 126 -1.15 0.95 12.77
N LYS A 127 0.08 1.45 12.57
CA LYS A 127 0.35 2.65 11.77
C LYS A 127 -0.13 2.46 10.32
N THR A 128 0.17 1.30 9.73
CA THR A 128 -0.23 0.98 8.36
C THR A 128 -1.75 0.96 8.20
N TYR A 129 -2.46 0.34 9.15
CA TYR A 129 -3.92 0.34 9.19
C TYR A 129 -4.50 1.75 9.40
N GLN A 130 -3.93 2.51 10.33
CA GLN A 130 -4.32 3.89 10.61
C GLN A 130 -4.19 4.80 9.38
N ALA A 131 -3.13 4.63 8.57
CA ALA A 131 -2.95 5.39 7.34
C ALA A 131 -4.06 5.13 6.32
N ALA A 132 -4.51 3.87 6.18
CA ALA A 132 -5.66 3.52 5.33
C ALA A 132 -6.94 4.15 5.88
N ARG A 133 -7.19 4.06 7.19
CA ARG A 133 -8.42 4.62 7.77
C ARG A 133 -8.47 6.14 7.67
N LEU A 134 -7.36 6.84 7.91
CA LEU A 134 -7.26 8.29 7.71
C LEU A 134 -7.54 8.68 6.25
N LYS A 135 -7.12 7.86 5.28
CA LYS A 135 -7.40 8.09 3.85
C LYS A 135 -8.88 7.96 3.53
N GLU A 136 -9.58 7.00 4.13
CA GLU A 136 -11.04 6.84 4.04
C GLU A 136 -11.76 8.04 4.65
N LEU A 137 -11.43 8.40 5.89
CA LEU A 137 -12.03 9.55 6.59
C LEU A 137 -11.83 10.87 5.84
N LEU A 138 -10.63 11.14 5.33
CA LEU A 138 -10.38 12.32 4.50
C LEU A 138 -11.18 12.28 3.18
N THR A 139 -11.48 11.09 2.66
CA THR A 139 -12.31 10.93 1.46
C THR A 139 -13.77 11.23 1.78
N GLU A 140 -14.29 10.71 2.87
CA GLU A 140 -15.65 10.97 3.36
C GLU A 140 -15.84 12.44 3.70
N LEU A 141 -14.90 13.04 4.43
CA LEU A 141 -14.93 14.45 4.81
C LEU A 141 -14.97 15.38 3.58
N LYS A 142 -14.22 15.04 2.52
CA LYS A 142 -14.27 15.77 1.24
C LYS A 142 -15.65 15.63 0.57
N LYS A 143 -16.29 14.46 0.65
CA LYS A 143 -17.64 14.23 0.12
C LYS A 143 -18.70 15.00 0.91
N SER A 144 -18.54 15.12 2.22
CA SER A 144 -19.41 15.89 3.12
C SER A 144 -19.26 17.42 2.97
N GLY A 145 -18.52 17.90 1.98
CA GLY A 145 -18.42 19.31 1.62
C GLY A 145 -17.43 20.12 2.46
N VAL A 146 -16.61 19.49 3.30
CA VAL A 146 -15.57 20.20 4.07
C VAL A 146 -14.36 20.42 3.15
N PRO A 147 -14.01 21.68 2.82
CA PRO A 147 -12.90 21.97 1.94
C PRO A 147 -11.58 21.83 2.69
N PHE A 148 -10.64 21.08 2.10
CA PHE A 148 -9.24 21.09 2.52
C PHE A 148 -8.32 21.08 1.30
N SER A 149 -7.21 21.80 1.39
CA SER A 149 -6.22 21.91 0.31
C SER A 149 -5.07 20.92 0.50
N GLY A 150 -4.56 20.36 -0.60
CA GLY A 150 -3.36 19.51 -0.61
C GLY A 150 -3.65 18.06 -1.01
N ARG A 151 -2.58 17.28 -1.21
CA ARG A 151 -2.70 15.85 -1.52
C ARG A 151 -3.01 15.11 -0.22
N LYS A 152 -4.01 14.21 -0.23
CA LYS A 152 -4.38 13.39 0.93
C LYS A 152 -3.16 12.70 1.58
N ARG A 153 -2.23 12.19 0.75
CA ARG A 153 -0.99 11.57 1.21
C ARG A 153 -0.13 12.51 2.07
N ASP A 154 0.00 13.77 1.68
CA ASP A 154 0.81 14.75 2.43
C ASP A 154 0.13 15.13 3.75
N ILE A 155 -1.21 15.17 3.76
CA ILE A 155 -2.01 15.42 4.96
C ILE A 155 -1.83 14.27 5.96
N ILE A 156 -2.01 13.04 5.52
CA ILE A 156 -1.84 11.84 6.37
C ILE A 156 -0.42 11.78 6.92
N ALA A 157 0.59 12.05 6.08
CA ALA A 157 1.99 12.12 6.49
C ALA A 157 2.20 13.12 7.64
N GLN A 158 1.60 14.30 7.56
CA GLN A 158 1.66 15.30 8.63
C GLN A 158 0.92 14.85 9.89
N LEU A 159 -0.28 14.30 9.76
CA LEU A 159 -1.09 13.83 10.90
C LEU A 159 -0.38 12.71 11.68
N MET A 160 0.32 11.84 10.98
CA MET A 160 1.04 10.70 11.55
C MET A 160 2.50 11.03 11.89
N ASN A 161 2.98 12.24 11.60
CA ASN A 161 4.37 12.65 11.74
C ASN A 161 5.38 11.70 11.06
N VAL A 162 5.08 11.30 9.82
CA VAL A 162 5.92 10.42 8.98
C VAL A 162 6.14 11.03 7.60
N SER A 163 7.05 10.45 6.81
CA SER A 163 7.28 10.94 5.44
C SER A 163 6.15 10.56 4.48
N PRO A 164 5.86 11.36 3.43
CA PRO A 164 4.93 10.96 2.37
C PRO A 164 5.33 9.65 1.68
N THR A 165 6.63 9.33 1.63
CA THR A 165 7.15 8.07 1.13
C THR A 165 6.72 6.90 2.02
N GLN A 166 6.76 7.04 3.35
CA GLN A 166 6.24 6.01 4.25
C GLN A 166 4.75 5.78 4.06
N ILE A 167 3.94 6.83 3.86
CA ILE A 167 2.51 6.66 3.54
C ILE A 167 2.32 5.91 2.21
N ALA A 168 3.15 6.16 1.21
CA ALA A 168 3.09 5.41 -0.06
C ALA A 168 3.44 3.92 0.13
N ARG A 169 4.39 3.60 1.01
CA ARG A 169 4.74 2.21 1.37
C ARG A 169 3.60 1.51 2.13
N MET A 170 3.01 2.20 3.11
CA MET A 170 1.82 1.73 3.83
C MET A 170 0.65 1.48 2.87
N ASP A 171 0.42 2.38 1.90
CA ASP A 171 -0.56 2.18 0.83
C ASP A 171 -0.27 0.92 0.01
N SER A 172 1.00 0.62 -0.31
CA SER A 172 1.38 -0.62 -1.02
C SER A 172 1.01 -1.85 -0.20
N ILE A 173 1.40 -1.87 1.08
CA ILE A 173 1.10 -2.98 2.00
C ILE A 173 -0.42 -3.20 2.10
N ASN A 174 -1.18 -2.14 2.36
CA ASN A 174 -2.64 -2.24 2.53
C ASN A 174 -3.33 -2.80 1.29
N ASN A 175 -2.92 -2.39 0.10
CA ASN A 175 -3.61 -2.72 -1.14
C ASN A 175 -3.13 -4.01 -1.81
N LYS A 176 -1.91 -4.46 -1.54
CA LYS A 176 -1.27 -5.55 -2.32
C LYS A 176 -0.77 -6.72 -1.50
N LEU A 177 -0.58 -6.56 -0.19
CA LEU A 177 -0.13 -7.66 0.66
C LEU A 177 -1.29 -8.63 0.90
N ILE A 178 -1.05 -9.92 0.66
CA ILE A 178 -2.05 -10.99 0.85
C ILE A 178 -2.43 -11.16 2.34
N PRO A 179 -3.64 -11.69 2.64
CA PRO A 179 -4.13 -11.83 4.01
C PRO A 179 -3.19 -12.56 4.97
N GLU A 180 -2.55 -13.63 4.52
CA GLU A 180 -1.63 -14.44 5.33
C GLU A 180 -0.40 -13.63 5.75
N LEU A 181 0.19 -12.86 4.84
CA LEU A 181 1.31 -11.97 5.18
C LEU A 181 0.88 -10.77 6.01
N LYS A 182 -0.38 -10.30 5.86
CA LYS A 182 -0.95 -9.27 6.75
C LYS A 182 -1.09 -9.79 8.18
N GLU A 183 -1.49 -11.04 8.36
CA GLU A 183 -1.55 -11.69 9.66
C GLU A 183 -0.15 -11.78 10.29
N GLU A 184 0.84 -12.26 9.53
CA GLU A 184 2.22 -12.34 10.02
C GLU A 184 2.82 -10.96 10.34
N PHE A 185 2.43 -9.92 9.59
CA PHE A 185 2.80 -8.54 9.89
C PHE A 185 2.12 -8.02 11.16
N SER A 186 0.84 -8.36 11.38
CA SER A 186 0.10 -7.97 12.59
C SER A 186 0.63 -8.64 13.85
N ASN A 187 1.14 -9.87 13.72
CA ASN A 187 1.79 -10.64 14.78
C ASN A 187 3.27 -10.28 14.97
N GLU A 188 3.76 -9.23 14.29
CA GLU A 188 5.14 -8.76 14.34
C GLU A 188 6.19 -9.83 13.95
N LYS A 189 5.78 -10.91 13.26
CA LYS A 189 6.70 -11.95 12.77
C LYS A 189 7.48 -11.50 11.54
N ILE A 190 6.93 -10.55 10.78
CA ILE A 190 7.64 -9.83 9.72
C ILE A 190 7.64 -8.33 10.01
N ASN A 191 8.75 -7.65 9.71
CA ASN A 191 8.86 -6.21 9.91
C ASN A 191 8.26 -5.41 8.75
N PHE A 192 8.10 -4.09 8.92
CA PHE A 192 7.55 -3.18 7.91
C PHE A 192 8.26 -3.24 6.56
N THR A 193 9.59 -3.36 6.55
CA THR A 193 10.35 -3.39 5.29
C THR A 193 10.11 -4.69 4.55
N THR A 194 10.09 -5.83 5.25
CA THR A 194 9.73 -7.13 4.67
C THR A 194 8.33 -7.07 4.07
N ALA A 195 7.34 -6.61 4.85
CA ALA A 195 5.95 -6.48 4.39
C ALA A 195 5.81 -5.56 3.15
N TYR A 196 6.58 -4.47 3.11
CA TYR A 196 6.61 -3.59 1.95
C TYR A 196 7.21 -4.28 0.72
N GLU A 197 8.36 -4.93 0.83
CA GLU A 197 9.01 -5.58 -0.32
C GLU A 197 8.20 -6.78 -0.82
N THR A 198 7.60 -7.57 0.07
CA THR A 198 6.71 -8.67 -0.35
C THR A 198 5.42 -8.17 -1.00
N SER A 199 4.87 -7.02 -0.58
CA SER A 199 3.69 -6.40 -1.23
C SER A 199 3.93 -5.99 -2.69
N ARG A 200 5.19 -5.98 -3.16
CA ARG A 200 5.56 -5.65 -4.53
C ARG A 200 5.70 -6.89 -5.41
N LEU A 201 5.69 -8.08 -4.84
CA LEU A 201 5.69 -9.34 -5.57
C LEU A 201 4.29 -9.62 -6.15
N PRO A 202 4.20 -10.34 -7.28
CA PRO A 202 2.96 -10.95 -7.74
C PRO A 202 2.33 -11.83 -6.65
N GLU A 203 0.99 -11.98 -6.67
CA GLU A 203 0.30 -12.75 -5.62
C GLU A 203 0.78 -14.21 -5.51
N GLU A 204 1.10 -14.86 -6.63
CA GLU A 204 1.64 -16.22 -6.66
C GLU A 204 2.98 -16.33 -5.91
N GLN A 205 3.87 -15.37 -6.13
CA GLN A 205 5.16 -15.27 -5.45
C GLN A 205 5.01 -14.92 -3.97
N GLN A 206 3.98 -14.13 -3.60
CA GLN A 206 3.66 -13.90 -2.18
C GLN A 206 3.20 -15.19 -1.48
N GLN A 207 2.42 -16.03 -2.17
CA GLN A 207 1.98 -17.33 -1.63
C GLN A 207 3.16 -18.29 -1.45
N GLU A 208 4.09 -18.31 -2.39
CA GLU A 208 5.34 -19.06 -2.25
C GLU A 208 6.15 -18.59 -1.04
N ALA A 209 6.33 -17.28 -0.87
CA ALA A 209 7.00 -16.71 0.29
C ALA A 209 6.34 -17.14 1.63
N VAL A 210 5.00 -17.23 1.67
CA VAL A 210 4.27 -17.72 2.84
C VAL A 210 4.57 -19.19 3.11
N LYS A 211 4.57 -20.02 2.07
CA LYS A 211 4.85 -21.46 2.19
C LYS A 211 6.25 -21.68 2.76
N GLU A 212 7.25 -21.03 2.17
CA GLU A 212 8.64 -21.10 2.64
C GLU A 212 8.79 -20.61 4.08
N PHE A 213 8.12 -19.50 4.42
CA PHE A 213 8.14 -18.95 5.77
C PHE A 213 7.54 -19.92 6.80
N LYS A 214 6.44 -20.60 6.46
CA LYS A 214 5.80 -21.62 7.31
C LYS A 214 6.64 -22.89 7.45
N GLU A 215 7.48 -23.21 6.46
CA GLU A 215 8.48 -24.30 6.53
C GLU A 215 9.70 -23.94 7.40
N GLY A 216 9.75 -22.73 7.95
CA GLY A 216 10.80 -22.27 8.85
C GLY A 216 11.93 -21.49 8.17
N LYS A 217 11.82 -21.22 6.87
CA LYS A 217 12.77 -20.33 6.18
C LYS A 217 12.53 -18.88 6.63
N PRO A 218 13.58 -18.07 6.82
CA PRO A 218 13.40 -16.68 7.22
C PRO A 218 12.83 -15.86 6.07
N LEU A 219 11.88 -14.97 6.34
CA LEU A 219 11.38 -13.99 5.37
C LEU A 219 11.95 -12.61 5.70
N THR A 220 13.01 -12.22 4.99
CA THR A 220 13.74 -10.96 5.22
C THR A 220 13.58 -9.98 4.07
N PRO A 221 13.88 -8.68 4.25
CA PRO A 221 13.85 -7.72 3.15
C PRO A 221 14.82 -8.05 2.01
N ALA A 222 15.92 -8.75 2.28
CA ALA A 222 16.87 -9.16 1.26
C ALA A 222 16.28 -10.25 0.37
N ILE A 223 15.67 -11.27 0.98
CA ILE A 223 15.01 -12.38 0.27
C ILE A 223 13.86 -11.84 -0.59
N ALA A 224 13.01 -10.98 -0.03
CA ALA A 224 11.92 -10.37 -0.79
C ALA A 224 12.41 -9.53 -1.99
N LYS A 225 13.60 -8.93 -1.91
CA LYS A 225 14.21 -8.21 -3.03
C LYS A 225 14.81 -9.13 -4.07
N GLU A 226 15.41 -10.25 -3.65
CA GLU A 226 15.93 -11.28 -4.55
C GLU A 226 14.78 -11.89 -5.37
N MET A 227 13.68 -12.25 -4.73
CA MET A 227 12.45 -12.71 -5.42
C MET A 227 11.94 -11.66 -6.43
N GLN A 228 11.98 -10.36 -6.09
CA GLN A 228 11.61 -9.30 -7.05
C GLN A 228 12.56 -9.26 -8.25
N GLN A 229 13.87 -9.46 -8.04
CA GLN A 229 14.85 -9.50 -9.12
C GLN A 229 14.61 -10.69 -10.03
N GLU A 230 14.37 -11.88 -9.47
CA GLU A 230 14.04 -13.08 -10.24
C GLU A 230 12.77 -12.88 -11.08
N VAL A 231 11.71 -12.30 -10.52
CA VAL A 231 10.49 -11.96 -11.28
C VAL A 231 10.80 -11.01 -12.43
N VAL A 232 11.59 -9.95 -12.19
CA VAL A 232 11.97 -8.99 -13.24
C VAL A 232 12.82 -9.66 -14.32
N GLU A 233 13.74 -10.55 -13.95
CA GLU A 233 14.57 -11.29 -14.90
C GLU A 233 13.74 -12.26 -15.74
N LEU A 234 12.79 -12.96 -15.15
CA LEU A 234 11.85 -13.83 -15.86
C LEU A 234 10.99 -13.01 -16.83
N GLU A 235 10.42 -11.88 -16.39
CA GLU A 235 9.66 -10.98 -17.27
C GLU A 235 10.51 -10.41 -18.41
N GLN A 236 11.80 -10.11 -18.16
CA GLN A 236 12.71 -9.63 -19.20
C GLN A 236 13.09 -10.74 -20.18
N LYS A 237 13.22 -11.99 -19.72
CA LYS A 237 13.39 -13.15 -20.61
C LYS A 237 12.15 -13.39 -21.45
N GLU A 238 10.95 -13.08 -20.98
CA GLU A 238 9.73 -13.28 -21.77
C GLU A 238 9.39 -12.12 -22.72
N LYS A 239 9.99 -10.93 -22.52
CA LYS A 239 9.72 -9.77 -23.39
C LYS A 239 10.33 -9.96 -24.79
N PRO A 240 9.57 -9.66 -25.85
CA PRO A 240 10.10 -9.69 -27.21
C PRO A 240 11.27 -8.74 -27.39
N MET A 241 12.36 -9.23 -27.95
CA MET A 241 13.56 -8.45 -28.27
C MET A 241 13.47 -7.83 -29.66
N THR A 242 14.32 -6.84 -29.94
CA THR A 242 14.50 -6.30 -31.29
C THR A 242 15.85 -6.70 -31.83
N HIS A 243 15.87 -7.39 -32.96
CA HIS A 243 17.07 -7.83 -33.66
C HIS A 243 17.26 -7.01 -34.93
N GLU A 244 18.50 -6.63 -35.24
CA GLU A 244 18.85 -6.04 -36.52
C GLU A 244 19.42 -7.12 -37.44
N LEU A 245 18.88 -7.18 -38.66
CA LEU A 245 19.28 -8.15 -39.68
C LEU A 245 19.43 -7.44 -41.02
N ASP A 246 20.34 -7.93 -41.84
CA ASP A 246 20.56 -7.39 -43.18
C ASP A 246 19.92 -8.29 -44.23
N SER A 247 19.42 -7.70 -45.30
CA SER A 247 18.81 -8.42 -46.41
C SER A 247 19.25 -7.84 -47.75
N TYR A 248 19.55 -8.73 -48.70
CA TYR A 248 19.80 -8.38 -50.10
C TYR A 248 18.59 -7.64 -50.68
N SER A 249 18.83 -6.63 -51.54
CA SER A 249 17.76 -5.78 -52.11
C SER A 249 16.56 -6.54 -52.69
N GLN A 250 16.79 -7.64 -53.42
CA GLN A 250 15.68 -8.45 -53.97
C GLN A 250 14.81 -9.08 -52.88
N GLN A 251 15.42 -9.59 -51.81
CA GLN A 251 14.70 -10.18 -50.68
C GLN A 251 14.03 -9.09 -49.85
N PHE A 252 14.72 -7.97 -49.62
CA PHE A 252 14.21 -6.82 -48.90
C PHE A 252 12.92 -6.29 -49.53
N GLU A 253 12.90 -6.05 -50.85
CA GLU A 253 11.70 -5.57 -51.55
C GLU A 253 10.57 -6.62 -51.49
N ALA A 254 10.87 -7.91 -51.60
CA ALA A 254 9.87 -8.97 -51.43
C ALA A 254 9.26 -8.99 -50.01
N ILE A 255 10.07 -8.76 -48.97
CA ILE A 255 9.61 -8.69 -47.57
C ILE A 255 8.79 -7.41 -47.35
N LYS A 256 9.27 -6.28 -47.86
CA LYS A 256 8.60 -4.97 -47.79
C LYS A 256 7.22 -4.98 -48.47
N ALA A 257 7.11 -5.69 -49.60
CA ALA A 257 5.85 -5.93 -50.31
C ALA A 257 4.96 -7.01 -49.67
N GLY A 258 5.45 -7.75 -48.66
CA GLY A 258 4.73 -8.83 -48.00
C GLY A 258 4.64 -10.12 -48.79
N LEU A 259 5.43 -10.26 -49.87
CA LEU A 259 5.51 -11.47 -50.69
C LEU A 259 6.36 -12.55 -50.02
N LYS A 260 7.46 -12.15 -49.39
CA LYS A 260 8.33 -13.04 -48.61
C LYS A 260 7.97 -12.92 -47.12
N THR A 261 7.37 -13.97 -46.58
CA THR A 261 6.87 -14.03 -45.19
C THR A 261 7.75 -14.90 -44.30
N TYR A 262 8.99 -15.16 -44.68
CA TYR A 262 9.93 -15.93 -43.89
C TYR A 262 11.38 -15.46 -44.09
N MET A 263 12.20 -15.66 -43.06
CA MET A 263 13.64 -15.52 -43.09
C MET A 263 14.31 -16.85 -42.72
N TYR A 264 15.52 -17.04 -43.24
CA TYR A 264 16.40 -18.15 -42.87
C TYR A 264 17.78 -17.55 -42.61
N GLY A 265 18.43 -17.99 -41.53
CA GLY A 265 19.73 -17.46 -41.15
C GLY A 265 20.33 -18.24 -39.99
N PHE A 266 21.54 -17.84 -39.61
CA PHE A 266 22.26 -18.45 -38.49
C PHE A 266 21.62 -18.06 -37.15
N ASN A 267 21.45 -19.01 -36.24
CA ASN A 267 20.81 -18.81 -34.95
C ASN A 267 21.78 -18.26 -33.88
N ASN A 268 22.44 -17.13 -34.15
CA ASN A 268 23.40 -16.50 -33.23
C ASN A 268 22.81 -15.41 -32.33
N GLN A 269 21.53 -15.06 -32.49
CA GLN A 269 20.89 -13.98 -31.71
C GLN A 269 19.80 -14.49 -30.77
N SER A 270 19.63 -15.82 -30.62
CA SER A 270 18.61 -16.42 -29.74
C SER A 270 17.19 -15.92 -30.03
N PHE A 271 16.79 -15.95 -31.31
CA PHE A 271 15.49 -15.45 -31.76
C PHE A 271 14.32 -16.20 -31.09
N ARG A 272 13.21 -15.50 -30.84
CA ARG A 272 11.99 -16.03 -30.22
C ARG A 272 10.76 -15.59 -31.00
N VAL A 273 9.70 -16.39 -30.89
CA VAL A 273 8.38 -15.99 -31.40
C VAL A 273 7.93 -14.72 -30.67
N GLY A 274 7.49 -13.72 -31.41
CA GLY A 274 7.10 -12.40 -30.89
C GLY A 274 8.15 -11.32 -31.09
N ASP A 275 9.43 -11.69 -31.27
CA ASP A 275 10.52 -10.74 -31.47
C ASP A 275 10.30 -9.86 -32.68
N LYS A 276 10.84 -8.64 -32.60
CA LYS A 276 10.84 -7.66 -33.67
C LYS A 276 12.14 -7.80 -34.46
N LEU A 277 12.06 -7.91 -35.78
CA LEU A 277 13.22 -7.84 -36.64
C LEU A 277 13.17 -6.51 -37.40
N LYS A 278 14.22 -5.71 -37.26
CA LYS A 278 14.48 -4.56 -38.11
C LYS A 278 15.40 -5.03 -39.23
N ILE A 279 14.82 -5.21 -40.41
CA ILE A 279 15.52 -5.72 -41.58
C ILE A 279 16.02 -4.51 -42.36
N ASN A 280 17.33 -4.33 -42.43
CA ASN A 280 17.97 -3.27 -43.20
C ASN A 280 18.25 -3.77 -44.62
N GLU A 281 18.04 -2.90 -45.60
CA GLU A 281 18.46 -3.17 -46.97
C GLU A 281 19.96 -2.90 -47.11
N PHE A 282 20.69 -3.94 -47.51
CA PHE A 282 22.11 -3.86 -47.80
C PHE A 282 22.38 -4.23 -49.26
N ASP A 283 22.99 -3.29 -49.98
CA ASP A 283 23.49 -3.49 -51.33
C ASP A 283 24.87 -4.15 -51.25
N PHE A 284 24.92 -5.45 -51.53
CA PHE A 284 26.15 -6.23 -51.47
C PHE A 284 27.11 -5.96 -52.64
N ASP A 285 26.60 -5.50 -53.78
CA ASP A 285 27.45 -5.19 -54.95
C ASP A 285 28.28 -3.93 -54.68
N ASN A 286 27.65 -2.94 -54.04
CA ASN A 286 28.29 -1.68 -53.68
C ASN A 286 28.80 -1.63 -52.23
N GLN A 287 28.53 -2.68 -51.44
CA GLN A 287 28.86 -2.79 -50.00
C GLN A 287 28.35 -1.62 -49.15
N VAL A 288 27.12 -1.17 -49.40
CA VAL A 288 26.52 -0.02 -48.71
C VAL A 288 25.11 -0.31 -48.20
N TYR A 289 24.78 0.26 -47.04
CA TYR A 289 23.40 0.33 -46.55
C TYR A 289 22.64 1.41 -47.32
N THR A 290 21.45 1.08 -47.83
CA THR A 290 20.63 2.06 -48.55
C THR A 290 19.94 3.06 -47.60
N GLY A 291 19.90 2.72 -46.29
CA GLY A 291 19.15 3.45 -45.27
C GLY A 291 17.68 3.03 -45.18
N SER A 292 17.19 2.20 -46.11
CA SER A 292 15.86 1.61 -46.04
C SER A 292 15.81 0.48 -45.01
N PHE A 293 14.73 0.40 -44.25
CA PHE A 293 14.46 -0.73 -43.37
C PHE A 293 12.97 -1.09 -43.36
N VAL A 294 12.67 -2.33 -42.98
CA VAL A 294 11.32 -2.80 -42.70
C VAL A 294 11.27 -3.50 -41.35
N GLU A 295 10.24 -3.21 -40.58
CA GLU A 295 10.02 -3.85 -39.29
C GLU A 295 9.00 -4.97 -39.41
N VAL A 296 9.39 -6.15 -38.95
CA VAL A 296 8.56 -7.34 -38.96
C VAL A 296 8.56 -7.99 -37.58
N ARG A 297 7.57 -8.84 -37.32
CA ARG A 297 7.48 -9.65 -36.11
C ARG A 297 7.65 -11.12 -36.46
N VAL A 298 8.43 -11.84 -35.67
CA VAL A 298 8.51 -13.31 -35.73
C VAL A 298 7.19 -13.89 -35.25
N THR A 299 6.56 -14.69 -36.09
CA THR A 299 5.25 -15.32 -35.83
C THR A 299 5.34 -16.81 -35.58
N TYR A 300 6.39 -17.44 -36.10
CA TYR A 300 6.72 -18.84 -35.86
C TYR A 300 8.22 -19.02 -36.08
N LEU A 301 8.81 -19.97 -35.36
CA LEU A 301 10.24 -20.26 -35.39
C LEU A 301 10.45 -21.77 -35.46
N GLN A 302 11.30 -22.21 -36.38
CA GLN A 302 11.77 -23.59 -36.50
C GLN A 302 13.29 -23.58 -36.35
N GLU A 303 13.78 -24.21 -35.29
CA GLU A 303 15.21 -24.45 -35.08
C GLU A 303 15.72 -25.53 -36.04
N GLY A 304 17.01 -25.47 -36.36
CA GLY A 304 17.69 -26.49 -37.14
C GLY A 304 17.94 -27.78 -36.37
N GLY A 305 18.50 -28.78 -37.06
CA GLY A 305 18.76 -30.12 -36.53
C GLY A 305 17.79 -31.17 -37.06
N ASP A 306 16.61 -30.74 -37.50
CA ASP A 306 15.59 -31.58 -38.13
C ASP A 306 15.29 -31.14 -39.57
N ASP A 307 14.64 -32.02 -40.34
CA ASP A 307 14.13 -31.75 -41.70
C ASP A 307 15.18 -31.26 -42.73
N GLY A 308 16.47 -31.56 -42.49
CA GLY A 308 17.58 -31.15 -43.36
C GLY A 308 18.03 -29.69 -43.17
N ILE A 309 17.56 -29.03 -42.11
CA ILE A 309 18.05 -27.70 -41.70
C ILE A 309 19.29 -27.90 -40.83
N PRO A 310 20.44 -27.25 -41.12
CA PRO A 310 21.63 -27.39 -40.27
C PRO A 310 21.37 -26.92 -38.83
N GLU A 311 21.96 -27.58 -37.83
CA GLU A 311 21.73 -27.32 -36.39
C GLU A 311 21.87 -25.84 -36.00
N ASP A 312 22.85 -25.14 -36.58
CA ASP A 312 23.12 -23.73 -36.24
C ASP A 312 22.22 -22.72 -36.97
N TYR A 313 21.19 -23.16 -37.69
CA TYR A 313 20.30 -22.31 -38.46
C TYR A 313 18.88 -22.28 -37.91
N VAL A 314 18.15 -21.24 -38.29
CA VAL A 314 16.75 -21.03 -37.91
C VAL A 314 15.94 -20.54 -39.10
N ILE A 315 14.70 -21.03 -39.21
CA ILE A 315 13.69 -20.48 -40.11
C ILE A 315 12.67 -19.71 -39.27
N MET A 316 12.46 -18.44 -39.60
CA MET A 316 11.51 -17.55 -38.92
C MET A 316 10.40 -17.17 -39.89
N SER A 317 9.15 -17.50 -39.57
CA SER A 317 8.00 -16.90 -40.26
C SER A 317 7.81 -15.48 -39.73
N ILE A 318 7.69 -14.50 -40.63
CA ILE A 318 7.64 -13.09 -40.30
C ILE A 318 6.37 -12.42 -40.82
N LYS A 319 5.89 -11.43 -40.05
CA LYS A 319 4.75 -10.59 -40.43
C LYS A 319 5.10 -9.12 -40.27
N LYS A 320 4.89 -8.34 -41.31
CA LYS A 320 5.14 -6.89 -41.29
C LYS A 320 4.36 -6.20 -40.17
N ILE A 321 5.05 -5.37 -39.40
CA ILE A 321 4.44 -4.49 -38.39
C ILE A 321 3.91 -3.27 -39.15
N ARG A 322 2.63 -2.93 -38.91
CA ARG A 322 1.94 -1.84 -39.61
C ARG A 322 2.49 -0.48 -39.22
#